data_AF-U6GV10-F1
#
_entry.id   AF-U6GV10-F1
#
_cell.length_a   1.000
_cell.length_b   1.000
_cell.length_c   1.000
_cell.angle_alpha   90.00
_cell.angle_beta   90.00
_cell.angle_gamma   90.00
#
_symmetry.space_group_name_H-M   'P 1'
#
loop_
_entity.id
_entity.type
_entity.pdbx_description
1 polymer ?
#
loop_
_entity_poly.entity_id
_entity_poly.type
_entity_poly.pdbx_seq_one_letter_code
_entity_poly.pdbx_strand_id
1 'polypeptide(L)'
;MKADAPLCEVFLAGPFPGVCRIFYARGATLQYRVRPRFRTVCELLEKDERLQQKYGGAGCPGLFPTWDEGGILEEVDECLNQPPPDMESYPVNLEWDNVASLSPENQEERPWWYNNVHYPTRRAVQRAFEEGVADFRTVIEAEYKLMKEHDRKEGERLAHLKAEREKERKAL
;
A
#
# COMPACT_ATOMS: atom_id res chain seq x y z
N MET A 1 11.69 11.16 17.38
CA MET A 1 11.95 9.74 17.69
C MET A 1 12.46 9.09 16.42
N LYS A 2 13.61 8.40 16.44
CA LYS A 2 13.96 7.51 15.34
C LYS A 2 12.99 6.33 15.40
N ALA A 3 12.46 5.87 14.27
CA ALA A 3 11.66 4.66 14.26
C ALA A 3 12.51 3.51 14.83
N ASP A 4 12.02 2.82 15.86
CA ASP A 4 12.77 1.78 16.59
C ASP A 4 13.03 0.50 15.74
N ALA A 5 12.52 0.44 14.51
CA ALA A 5 12.64 -0.73 13.64
C ALA A 5 13.23 -0.36 12.26
N PRO A 6 14.08 -1.22 11.67
CA PRO A 6 14.76 -0.94 10.41
C PRO A 6 13.79 -0.87 9.21
N LEU A 7 14.17 -0.09 8.21
CA LEU A 7 13.57 -0.14 6.87
C LEU A 7 14.18 -1.31 6.11
N CYS A 8 13.61 -2.51 6.29
CA CYS A 8 14.03 -3.72 5.61
C CYS A 8 12.85 -4.53 5.07
N GLU A 9 13.17 -5.50 4.22
CA GLU A 9 12.26 -6.57 3.83
C GLU A 9 12.89 -7.90 4.32
N VAL A 10 12.11 -8.75 4.97
CA VAL A 10 12.51 -10.06 5.46
C VAL A 10 11.70 -11.11 4.72
N PHE A 11 12.42 -11.99 4.03
CA PHE A 11 11.82 -13.08 3.26
C PHE A 11 12.67 -14.34 3.33
N LEU A 12 12.02 -15.49 3.18
CA LEU A 12 12.67 -16.79 3.00
C LEU A 12 12.48 -17.23 1.55
N ALA A 13 13.59 -17.53 0.87
CA ALA A 13 13.60 -18.07 -0.48
C ALA A 13 14.03 -19.54 -0.46
N GLY A 14 13.21 -20.41 -1.05
CA GLY A 14 13.47 -21.84 -1.14
C GLY A 14 14.12 -22.25 -2.48
N PRO A 15 14.59 -23.51 -2.61
CA PRO A 15 15.24 -24.02 -3.83
C PRO A 15 14.27 -24.25 -5.00
N PHE A 16 12.96 -24.24 -4.77
CA PHE A 16 11.96 -24.26 -5.84
C PHE A 16 11.82 -22.85 -6.46
N PRO A 17 11.99 -22.70 -7.79
CA PRO A 17 11.75 -21.44 -8.47
C PRO A 17 10.36 -20.89 -8.12
N GLY A 18 10.32 -19.66 -7.61
CA GLY A 18 9.07 -18.98 -7.24
C GLY A 18 8.67 -19.07 -5.78
N VAL A 19 9.27 -19.94 -4.96
CA VAL A 19 8.90 -20.04 -3.53
C VAL A 19 9.67 -18.98 -2.72
N CYS A 20 9.13 -17.75 -2.72
CA CYS A 20 9.55 -16.67 -1.83
C CYS A 20 8.41 -16.37 -0.84
N ARG A 21 8.68 -16.49 0.46
CA ARG A 21 7.76 -16.08 1.52
C ARG A 21 8.22 -14.77 2.12
N ILE A 22 7.37 -13.75 2.00
CA ILE A 22 7.65 -12.43 2.57
C ILE A 22 6.97 -12.34 3.94
N PHE A 23 7.77 -12.23 4.99
CA PHE A 23 7.27 -12.10 6.37
C PHE A 23 7.13 -10.64 6.76
N TYR A 24 8.03 -9.80 6.25
CA TYR A 24 8.04 -8.40 6.57
C TYR A 24 8.45 -7.61 5.35
N ALA A 25 7.72 -6.55 5.01
CA ALA A 25 8.13 -5.66 3.96
C ALA A 25 7.74 -4.22 4.24
N ARG A 26 8.75 -3.36 4.28
CA ARG A 26 8.59 -1.91 4.36
C ARG A 26 9.09 -1.27 3.08
N GLY A 27 8.18 -1.00 2.13
CA GLY A 27 8.55 -0.35 0.88
C GLY A 27 7.76 -0.83 -0.33
N ALA A 28 8.44 -1.41 -1.32
CA ALA A 28 7.87 -1.65 -2.64
C ALA A 28 6.97 -2.90 -2.72
N THR A 29 6.94 -3.71 -1.68
CA THR A 29 6.13 -4.92 -1.65
C THR A 29 4.66 -4.62 -1.39
N LEU A 30 3.81 -5.09 -2.29
CA LEU A 30 2.35 -5.08 -2.14
C LEU A 30 1.92 -5.99 -1.00
N GLN A 31 1.01 -5.54 -0.14
CA GLN A 31 0.71 -6.22 1.12
C GLN A 31 0.05 -7.59 0.93
N TYR A 32 -0.62 -7.85 -0.20
CA TYR A 32 -1.14 -9.19 -0.47
C TYR A 32 -0.02 -10.25 -0.60
N ARG A 33 1.21 -9.84 -0.96
CA ARG A 33 2.38 -10.74 -1.03
C ARG A 33 2.93 -11.11 0.35
N VAL A 34 2.62 -10.32 1.37
CA VAL A 34 3.00 -10.57 2.76
C VAL A 34 2.05 -11.62 3.34
N ARG A 35 2.54 -12.48 4.24
CA ARG A 35 1.68 -13.48 4.92
C ARG A 35 0.55 -12.78 5.69
N PRO A 36 -0.69 -13.32 5.69
CA PRO A 36 -1.87 -12.70 6.33
C PRO A 36 -1.61 -12.14 7.74
N ARG A 37 -0.87 -12.87 8.58
CA ARG A 37 -0.50 -12.46 9.94
C ARG A 37 0.24 -11.12 10.00
N PHE A 38 1.06 -10.82 9.00
CA PHE A 38 1.86 -9.60 8.95
C PHE A 38 1.29 -8.56 7.98
N ARG A 39 0.14 -8.80 7.34
CA ARG A 39 -0.44 -7.82 6.41
C ARG A 39 -0.91 -6.58 7.14
N THR A 40 -0.63 -5.43 6.56
CA THR A 40 -1.26 -4.17 6.95
C THR A 40 -2.19 -3.68 5.87
N VAL A 41 -3.35 -3.17 6.28
CA VAL A 41 -4.33 -2.54 5.39
C VAL A 41 -4.55 -1.07 5.76
N CYS A 42 -4.86 -0.27 4.75
CA CYS A 42 -5.24 1.13 4.89
C CYS A 42 -6.63 1.36 4.28
N GLU A 43 -7.67 1.25 5.11
CA GLU A 43 -9.07 1.42 4.69
C GLU A 43 -9.38 2.83 4.15
N LEU A 44 -8.57 3.84 4.49
CA LEU A 44 -8.75 5.20 3.97
C LEU A 44 -8.63 5.27 2.45
N LEU A 45 -7.86 4.36 1.84
CA LEU A 45 -7.69 4.31 0.39
C LEU A 45 -8.98 3.92 -0.34
N GLU A 46 -9.89 3.21 0.33
CA GLU A 46 -11.20 2.84 -0.24
C GLU A 46 -12.25 3.95 -0.08
N LYS A 47 -11.94 5.01 0.69
CA LYS A 47 -12.88 6.10 0.98
C LYS A 47 -12.78 7.26 -0.02
N ASP A 48 -11.77 7.29 -0.89
CA ASP A 48 -11.57 8.38 -1.85
C ASP A 48 -10.79 7.90 -3.09
N GLU A 49 -11.42 8.00 -4.27
CA GLU A 49 -10.83 7.54 -5.54
C GLU A 49 -9.48 8.21 -5.86
N ARG A 50 -9.26 9.46 -5.41
CA ARG A 50 -7.99 10.16 -5.67
C ARG A 50 -6.85 9.53 -4.89
N LEU A 51 -7.11 9.08 -3.66
CA LEU A 51 -6.12 8.33 -2.88
C LEU A 51 -5.88 6.95 -3.49
N GLN A 52 -6.95 6.28 -3.93
CA GLN A 52 -6.84 4.98 -4.59
C GLN A 52 -6.03 5.06 -5.89
N GLN A 53 -6.20 6.13 -6.68
CA GLN A 53 -5.40 6.36 -7.89
C GLN A 53 -3.93 6.63 -7.58
N LYS A 54 -3.64 7.32 -6.48
CA LYS A 54 -2.28 7.70 -6.09
C LYS A 54 -1.50 6.52 -5.49
N TYR A 55 -2.13 5.74 -4.62
CA TYR A 55 -1.46 4.71 -3.83
C TYR A 55 -1.86 3.28 -4.22
N GLY A 56 -2.99 3.09 -4.89
CA GLY A 56 -3.63 1.80 -5.10
C GLY A 56 -4.68 1.48 -4.04
N GLY A 57 -5.11 0.22 -3.94
CA GLY A 57 -6.12 -0.23 -2.99
C GLY A 57 -5.61 -0.37 -1.54
N ALA A 58 -6.46 -0.86 -0.64
CA ALA A 58 -6.16 -0.94 0.81
C ALA A 58 -4.88 -1.72 1.17
N GLY A 59 -4.40 -2.62 0.31
CA GLY A 59 -3.14 -3.34 0.45
C GLY A 59 -1.95 -2.70 -0.29
N CYS A 60 -1.94 -1.38 -0.43
CA CYS A 60 -0.94 -0.63 -1.20
C CYS A 60 0.50 -0.94 -0.78
N PRO A 61 1.50 -0.77 -1.67
CA PRO A 61 2.88 -0.90 -1.26
C PRO A 61 3.21 0.19 -0.24
N GLY A 62 4.12 -0.11 0.68
CA GLY A 62 4.63 0.89 1.63
C GLY A 62 3.88 0.99 2.94
N LEU A 63 2.83 0.18 3.15
CA LEU A 63 2.24 0.02 4.47
C LEU A 63 3.26 -0.70 5.36
N PHE A 64 3.49 -0.14 6.55
CA PHE A 64 4.48 -0.64 7.49
C PHE A 64 3.83 -1.73 8.35
N PRO A 65 4.15 -3.02 8.15
CA PRO A 65 3.70 -4.05 9.06
C PRO A 65 4.26 -3.82 10.46
N THR A 66 3.46 -4.21 11.45
CA THR A 66 3.92 -4.25 12.84
C THR A 66 5.02 -5.30 12.92
N TRP A 67 6.14 -4.94 13.54
CA TRP A 67 7.24 -5.88 13.74
C TRP A 67 6.81 -6.96 14.75
N ASP A 68 6.68 -8.21 14.29
CA ASP A 68 6.36 -9.39 15.10
C ASP A 68 7.48 -10.43 14.94
N GLU A 69 8.58 -10.22 15.66
CA GLU A 69 9.75 -11.11 15.60
C GLU A 69 9.41 -12.56 15.99
N GLY A 70 8.59 -12.74 17.03
CA GLY A 70 8.14 -14.06 17.47
C GLY A 70 7.36 -14.77 16.38
N GLY A 71 6.41 -14.09 15.75
CA GLY A 71 5.66 -14.64 14.63
C GLY A 71 6.51 -14.95 13.39
N ILE A 72 7.52 -14.12 13.10
CA ILE A 72 8.48 -14.39 12.02
C ILE A 72 9.22 -15.71 12.30
N LEU A 73 9.69 -15.92 13.53
CA LEU A 73 10.39 -17.14 13.92
C LEU A 73 9.47 -18.37 13.89
N GLU A 74 8.22 -18.25 14.34
CA GLU A 74 7.21 -19.31 14.28
C GLU A 74 6.94 -19.74 12.83
N GLU A 75 6.71 -18.79 11.91
CA GLU A 75 6.48 -19.11 10.50
C GLU A 75 7.72 -19.72 9.82
N VAL A 76 8.93 -19.30 10.21
CA VAL A 76 10.19 -19.92 9.73
C VAL A 76 10.30 -21.36 10.25
N ASP A 77 10.01 -21.61 11.52
CA ASP A 77 10.02 -22.96 12.09
C ASP A 77 9.01 -23.87 11.39
N GLU A 78 7.78 -23.41 11.19
CA GLU A 78 6.75 -24.14 10.44
C GLU A 78 7.21 -24.46 9.01
N CYS A 79 7.87 -23.52 8.32
CA CYS A 79 8.39 -23.74 6.97
C CYS A 79 9.47 -24.82 6.90
N LEU A 80 10.33 -24.90 7.92
CA LEU A 80 11.51 -25.77 7.92
C LEU A 80 11.21 -27.15 8.49
N ASN A 81 10.34 -27.22 9.49
CA ASN A 81 10.18 -28.40 10.34
C ASN A 81 8.83 -29.09 10.21
N GLN A 82 7.83 -28.46 9.59
CA GLN A 82 6.52 -29.08 9.35
C GLN A 82 6.23 -29.18 7.84
N PRO A 83 5.79 -30.36 7.34
CA PRO A 83 5.05 -30.36 6.09
C PRO A 83 3.81 -29.47 6.31
N PRO A 84 3.58 -28.44 5.50
CA PRO A 84 2.44 -27.55 5.69
C PRO A 84 1.15 -28.40 5.62
N PRO A 85 0.10 -28.03 6.37
CA PRO A 85 -1.17 -28.75 6.33
C PRO A 85 -1.79 -28.79 4.91
N ASP A 86 -1.34 -27.89 4.03
CA ASP A 86 -1.91 -27.61 2.71
C ASP A 86 -0.96 -28.05 1.56
N MET A 87 -0.25 -29.17 1.68
CA MET A 87 0.60 -29.73 0.61
C MET A 87 -0.18 -30.32 -0.59
N GLU A 88 -1.02 -29.52 -1.23
CA GLU A 88 -1.25 -29.61 -2.68
C GLU A 88 -0.93 -28.24 -3.28
N SER A 89 0.35 -28.07 -3.62
CA SER A 89 0.98 -26.79 -3.95
C SER A 89 0.96 -25.83 -2.76
N TYR A 90 2.13 -25.33 -2.37
CA TYR A 90 2.10 -23.95 -1.94
C TYR A 90 1.56 -23.20 -3.15
N PRO A 91 0.35 -22.60 -3.10
CA PRO A 91 -0.01 -21.66 -4.15
C PRO A 91 1.03 -20.59 -3.95
N VAL A 92 2.02 -20.62 -4.83
CA VAL A 92 2.89 -19.50 -4.97
C VAL A 92 1.92 -18.33 -5.14
N ASN A 93 2.14 -17.21 -4.48
CA ASN A 93 1.28 -16.00 -4.63
C ASN A 93 1.15 -15.54 -6.10
N LEU A 94 1.72 -16.29 -7.04
CA LEU A 94 1.74 -16.28 -8.47
C LEU A 94 0.42 -16.55 -9.20
N GLU A 95 -0.68 -17.05 -8.63
CA GLU A 95 -1.85 -17.24 -9.52
C GLU A 95 -2.37 -15.90 -10.06
N TRP A 96 -2.67 -14.94 -9.19
CA TRP A 96 -2.97 -13.58 -9.64
C TRP A 96 -1.72 -12.83 -10.10
N ASP A 97 -0.59 -12.92 -9.39
CA ASP A 97 0.61 -12.16 -9.76
C ASP A 97 1.25 -12.62 -11.07
N ASN A 98 1.19 -13.90 -11.46
CA ASN A 98 1.61 -14.31 -12.80
C ASN A 98 0.55 -13.99 -13.83
N VAL A 99 -0.74 -14.10 -13.52
CA VAL A 99 -1.82 -13.72 -14.45
C VAL A 99 -1.94 -12.20 -14.61
N ALA A 100 -1.37 -11.38 -13.73
CA ALA A 100 -1.35 -9.92 -13.87
C ALA A 100 0.05 -9.37 -14.21
N SER A 101 1.11 -9.93 -13.63
CA SER A 101 2.51 -9.50 -13.78
C SER A 101 3.35 -10.38 -14.70
N LEU A 102 2.86 -11.52 -15.19
CA LEU A 102 3.49 -12.33 -16.25
C LEU A 102 2.59 -12.55 -17.48
N SER A 103 1.29 -12.26 -17.38
CA SER A 103 0.36 -12.23 -18.51
C SER A 103 0.89 -11.35 -19.64
N PRO A 104 1.12 -11.92 -20.84
CA PRO A 104 1.58 -11.16 -21.99
C PRO A 104 0.76 -9.88 -22.23
N GLU A 105 -0.54 -9.93 -21.94
CA GLU A 105 -1.51 -8.85 -22.11
C GLU A 105 -1.16 -7.59 -21.31
N ASN A 106 -0.52 -7.73 -20.15
CA ASN A 106 -0.19 -6.61 -19.27
C ASN A 106 1.26 -6.16 -19.38
N GLN A 107 2.08 -6.77 -20.25
CA GLN A 107 3.51 -6.44 -20.36
C GLN A 107 3.76 -4.95 -20.65
N GLU A 108 2.90 -4.32 -21.44
CA GLU A 108 3.01 -2.90 -21.82
C GLU A 108 2.63 -1.95 -20.68
N GLU A 109 1.74 -2.36 -19.77
CA GLU A 109 1.27 -1.52 -18.67
C GLU A 109 2.20 -1.57 -17.45
N ARG A 110 2.98 -2.65 -17.28
CA ARG A 110 3.85 -2.83 -16.11
C ARG A 110 4.87 -1.71 -15.93
N PRO A 111 5.59 -1.23 -16.96
CA PRO A 111 6.49 -0.10 -16.81
C PRO A 111 5.76 1.15 -16.32
N TRP A 112 4.52 1.37 -16.75
CA TRP A 112 3.72 2.49 -16.30
C TRP A 112 3.40 2.40 -14.81
N TRP A 113 2.86 1.27 -14.34
CA TRP A 113 2.54 1.06 -12.92
C TRP A 113 3.78 1.16 -12.04
N TYR A 114 4.90 0.58 -12.47
CA TYR A 114 6.15 0.66 -11.73
C TYR A 114 6.65 2.11 -11.60
N ASN A 115 6.70 2.85 -12.72
CA ASN A 115 7.27 4.20 -12.75
C ASN A 115 6.36 5.26 -12.11
N ASN A 116 5.03 5.09 -12.20
CA ASN A 116 4.08 6.11 -11.76
C ASN A 116 3.48 5.83 -10.38
N VAL A 117 3.44 4.57 -9.94
CA VAL A 117 2.81 4.20 -8.66
C VAL A 117 3.82 3.57 -7.71
N HIS A 118 4.45 2.45 -8.08
CA HIS A 118 5.25 1.68 -7.13
C HIS A 118 6.54 2.40 -6.72
N TYR A 119 7.32 2.91 -7.68
CA TYR A 119 8.59 3.56 -7.40
C TYR A 119 8.42 4.92 -6.68
N PRO A 120 7.50 5.81 -7.08
CA PRO A 120 7.22 7.03 -6.32
C PRO A 120 6.74 6.75 -4.90
N THR A 121 5.86 5.76 -4.71
CA THR A 121 5.40 5.35 -3.38
C THR A 121 6.56 4.85 -2.52
N ARG A 122 7.44 4.00 -3.07
CA ARG A 122 8.65 3.55 -2.38
C ARG A 122 9.51 4.72 -1.90
N ARG A 123 9.74 5.71 -2.76
CA ARG A 123 10.51 6.91 -2.39
C ARG A 123 9.85 7.73 -1.31
N ALA A 124 8.52 7.88 -1.35
CA ALA A 124 7.77 8.58 -0.33
C ALA A 124 7.87 7.87 1.03
N VAL A 125 7.74 6.54 1.03
CA VAL A 125 7.88 5.68 2.22
C VAL A 125 9.29 5.79 2.82
N GLN A 126 10.32 5.74 1.97
CA GLN A 126 11.72 5.90 2.40
C GLN A 126 11.95 7.25 3.07
N ARG A 127 11.50 8.34 2.45
CA ARG A 127 11.62 9.69 3.02
C ARG A 127 10.86 9.83 4.34
N ALA A 128 9.63 9.35 4.39
CA ALA A 128 8.83 9.39 5.61
C ALA A 128 9.53 8.65 6.75
N PHE A 129 10.11 7.47 6.46
CA PHE A 129 10.89 6.72 7.44
C PHE A 129 12.13 7.49 7.90
N GLU A 130 12.89 8.10 6.98
CA GLU A 130 14.06 8.94 7.29
C GLU A 130 13.67 10.15 8.16
N GLU A 131 12.46 10.68 8.00
CA GLU A 131 11.86 11.76 8.80
C GLU A 131 11.30 11.28 10.16
N GLY A 132 11.35 9.98 10.45
CA GLY A 132 10.93 9.38 11.72
C GLY A 132 9.47 8.90 11.75
N VAL A 133 8.81 8.81 10.59
CA VAL A 133 7.47 8.21 10.48
C VAL A 133 7.57 6.69 10.61
N ALA A 134 6.98 6.14 11.68
CA ALA A 134 6.94 4.71 11.93
C ALA A 134 5.85 3.98 11.11
N ASP A 135 4.78 4.69 10.72
CA ASP A 135 3.64 4.13 9.99
C ASP A 135 3.17 5.08 8.89
N PHE A 136 3.34 4.67 7.63
CA PHE A 136 2.94 5.48 6.46
C PHE A 136 1.47 5.83 6.42
N ARG A 137 0.60 5.06 7.09
CA ARG A 137 -0.83 5.36 7.16
C ARG A 137 -1.08 6.74 7.75
N THR A 138 -0.20 7.21 8.63
CA THR A 138 -0.25 8.57 9.19
C THR A 138 -0.05 9.66 8.14
N VAL A 139 0.82 9.41 7.15
CA VAL A 139 1.04 10.31 6.01
C VAL A 139 -0.20 10.33 5.10
N ILE A 140 -0.75 9.14 4.81
CA ILE A 140 -1.97 9.00 4.01
C ILE A 140 -3.16 9.70 4.71
N GLU A 141 -3.28 9.54 6.02
CA GLU A 141 -4.32 10.19 6.82
C GLU A 141 -4.19 11.72 6.82
N ALA A 142 -2.97 12.24 6.96
CA ALA A 142 -2.72 13.68 6.89
C ALA A 142 -3.09 14.26 5.51
N GLU A 143 -2.72 13.56 4.44
CA GLU A 143 -3.09 13.95 3.08
C GLU A 143 -4.61 13.92 2.87
N TYR A 144 -5.27 12.86 3.33
CA TYR A 144 -6.73 12.75 3.28
C TYR A 144 -7.42 13.94 3.97
N LYS A 145 -6.94 14.34 5.17
CA LYS A 145 -7.49 15.48 5.90
C LYS A 145 -7.32 16.79 5.12
N LEU A 146 -6.15 17.03 4.55
CA LEU A 146 -5.88 18.22 3.72
C LEU A 146 -6.79 18.25 2.48
N MET A 147 -7.00 17.11 1.83
CA MET A 147 -7.91 17.00 0.68
C MET A 147 -9.35 17.35 1.06
N LYS A 148 -9.84 16.83 2.20
CA LYS A 148 -11.20 17.15 2.67
C LYS A 148 -11.37 18.60 3.08
N GLU A 149 -10.34 19.20 3.66
CA GLU A 149 -10.36 20.63 3.95
C GLU A 149 -10.42 21.47 2.67
N HIS A 150 -9.64 21.10 1.64
CA HIS A 150 -9.68 21.75 0.34
C HIS A 150 -11.06 21.65 -0.31
N ASP A 151 -11.63 20.43 -0.36
CA ASP A 151 -12.97 20.19 -0.92
C ASP A 151 -14.03 21.07 -0.23
N ARG A 152 -13.95 21.19 1.11
CA ARG A 152 -14.86 22.06 1.89
C ARG A 152 -14.72 23.52 1.50
N LYS A 153 -13.49 24.05 1.46
CA LYS A 153 -13.21 25.46 1.11
C LYS A 153 -13.69 25.79 -0.31
N GLU A 154 -13.45 24.89 -1.26
CA GLU A 154 -13.89 25.10 -2.64
C GLU A 154 -15.42 25.05 -2.75
N GLY A 155 -16.08 24.15 -2.02
CA GLY A 155 -17.54 24.11 -1.91
C GLY A 155 -18.13 25.41 -1.36
N GLU A 156 -17.54 25.96 -0.30
CA GLU A 156 -17.93 27.26 0.27
C GLU A 156 -17.75 28.40 -0.73
N ARG A 157 -16.63 28.42 -1.46
CA ARG A 157 -16.35 29.42 -2.51
C ARG A 157 -17.38 29.36 -3.64
N LEU A 158 -17.68 28.16 -4.14
CA LEU A 158 -18.65 27.97 -5.21
C LEU A 158 -20.08 28.34 -4.77
N ALA A 159 -20.44 28.02 -3.53
CA ALA A 159 -21.73 28.42 -2.96
C ALA A 159 -21.86 29.95 -2.85
N HIS A 160 -20.79 30.64 -2.40
CA HIS A 160 -20.74 32.09 -2.35
C HIS A 160 -20.93 32.72 -3.73
N LEU A 161 -20.17 32.27 -4.73
CA LEU A 161 -20.25 32.76 -6.11
C LEU A 161 -21.64 32.54 -6.72
N LYS A 162 -22.29 31.40 -6.42
CA LYS A 162 -23.64 31.12 -6.88
C LYS A 162 -24.66 32.07 -6.23
N ALA A 163 -24.52 32.34 -4.93
CA ALA A 163 -25.40 33.26 -4.22
C ALA A 163 -25.26 34.71 -4.73
N GLU A 164 -24.05 35.15 -5.06
CA GLU A 164 -23.81 36.47 -5.67
C GLU A 164 -24.49 36.58 -7.04
N ARG A 165 -24.28 35.60 -7.93
CA ARG A 165 -24.94 35.57 -9.25
C ARG A 165 -26.47 35.55 -9.16
N GLU A 166 -27.03 34.86 -8.18
CA GLU A 166 -28.48 34.85 -7.96
C GLU A 166 -29.01 36.19 -7.46
N LYS A 167 -28.24 36.92 -6.63
CA LYS A 167 -28.59 38.29 -6.21
C LYS A 167 -28.54 39.25 -7.39
N GLU A 168 -27.49 39.18 -8.22
CA GLU A 168 -27.35 39.99 -9.43
C GLU A 168 -28.50 39.75 -10.40
N ARG A 169 -28.89 38.50 -10.62
CA ARG A 169 -30.02 38.13 -11.50
C ARG A 169 -31.38 38.62 -10.98
N LYS A 170 -31.57 38.74 -9.66
CA LYS A 170 -32.81 39.25 -9.06
C LYS A 170 -32.87 40.78 -9.01
N ALA A 171 -31.74 41.46 -9.22
CA ALA A 171 -31.64 42.92 -9.25
C ALA A 171 -31.84 43.51 -10.66
N LEU A 172 -31.90 42.66 -11.69
CA LEU A 172 -32.28 42.96 -13.08
C LEU A 172 -33.76 42.64 -13.32
#